data_AF-A0A952P4Y2-F1
#
_entry.id   AF-A0A952P4Y2-F1
#
_cell.length_a   1.000
_cell.length_b   1.000
_cell.length_c   1.000
_cell.angle_alpha   90.00
_cell.angle_beta   90.00
_cell.angle_gamma   90.00
#
_symmetry.space_group_name_H-M   'P 1'
#
loop_
_entity.id
_entity.type
_entity.pdbx_description
1 polymer ?
#
loop_
_entity_poly.entity_id
_entity_poly.type
_entity_poly.pdbx_seq_one_letter_code
_entity_poly.pdbx_strand_id
1 'polypeptide(L)'
;MKKLIFILSLFMAVEAAHADMLDRVQLEESLRARVENVVQVFDPKAKVVLNFSYKGYEGVLPGTNIESSSGISFGPMRTESGDVKNVSIEIYTDLSEVPTEAKELIVRLIPVEKSKVELKIAKLMAAPTHQAQKSLDPEALTAIFQDSISFAGKIFAGIFGVTLLLFGALGFLTNRKTIQEFKKQIGTLNQTLSELSLGGGSGPAPAMPVTNYGAGAGASDKKEWEDIPVHSLKEIFSDAYWCKEDGYAHWMWKEIPLESKRSLLTSLPFMKEYSVYFLSSHPSAQHYHEHPCYLEPQGLSDVSQEDLGEAVTKQPSLWHTLSPMRQQSLPLPLESKLVALQSKPASSREISWKKSSTPRALVQQPIWGEMSEAEEMAIYQNPEMVPQDLRPHVKSLAWLAHRDSEFVRAVLSRYDARSLASVWVGPDVVLEKLETALPEKKLKLLKNYRERTTTDRKSGLYLALVEEGLKNAA
;
A
#
# COMPACT_ATOMS: atom_id res chain seq x y z
N MET A 1 -16.73 7.49 22.23
CA MET A 1 -16.10 6.20 21.86
C MET A 1 -17.04 5.26 21.11
N LYS A 2 -18.20 4.85 21.66
CA LYS A 2 -19.12 3.90 20.97
C LYS A 2 -19.56 4.31 19.56
N LYS A 3 -19.83 5.60 19.31
CA LYS A 3 -20.15 6.13 17.97
C LYS A 3 -18.96 6.14 17.00
N LEU A 4 -17.72 6.20 17.49
CA LEU A 4 -16.50 6.19 16.66
C LEU A 4 -16.17 4.77 16.21
N ILE A 5 -16.30 3.79 17.12
CA ILE A 5 -16.13 2.37 16.84
C ILE A 5 -17.19 1.90 15.84
N PHE A 6 -18.44 2.34 15.98
CA PHE A 6 -19.51 2.02 15.04
C PHE A 6 -19.26 2.53 13.61
N ILE A 7 -18.70 3.75 13.46
CA ILE A 7 -18.38 4.31 12.15
C ILE A 7 -17.17 3.60 11.53
N LEU A 8 -16.14 3.29 12.33
CA LEU A 8 -14.95 2.57 11.85
C LEU A 8 -15.31 1.13 11.44
N SER A 9 -16.17 0.45 12.21
CA SER A 9 -16.68 -0.88 11.86
C SER A 9 -17.57 -0.84 10.62
N LEU A 10 -18.31 0.25 10.39
CA LEU A 10 -19.11 0.42 9.18
C LEU A 10 -18.23 0.58 7.93
N PHE A 11 -17.15 1.37 8.00
CA PHE A 11 -16.21 1.52 6.89
C PHE A 11 -15.45 0.23 6.57
N MET A 12 -14.95 -0.47 7.60
CA MET A 12 -14.28 -1.77 7.41
C MET A 12 -15.24 -2.84 6.87
N ALA A 13 -16.51 -2.83 7.30
CA ALA A 13 -17.53 -3.73 6.77
C ALA A 13 -17.88 -3.42 5.30
N VAL A 14 -17.83 -2.15 4.88
CA VAL A 14 -18.08 -1.75 3.47
C VAL A 14 -16.91 -2.14 2.56
N GLU A 15 -15.66 -1.97 2.99
CA GLU A 15 -14.50 -2.40 2.20
C GLU A 15 -14.41 -3.93 2.08
N ALA A 16 -14.65 -4.66 3.18
CA ALA A 16 -14.71 -6.11 3.15
C ALA A 16 -15.87 -6.63 2.27
N ALA A 17 -17.04 -5.99 2.33
CA ALA A 17 -18.17 -6.31 1.46
C ALA A 17 -17.88 -6.02 -0.02
N HIS A 18 -17.09 -4.97 -0.32
CA HIS A 18 -16.72 -4.62 -1.69
C HIS A 18 -15.70 -5.59 -2.29
N ALA A 19 -14.72 -6.04 -1.50
CA ALA A 19 -13.76 -7.05 -1.93
C ALA A 19 -14.44 -8.41 -2.19
N ASP A 20 -15.34 -8.83 -1.29
CA ASP A 20 -16.16 -10.04 -1.45
C ASP A 20 -17.09 -9.95 -2.67
N MET A 21 -17.71 -8.79 -2.92
CA MET A 21 -18.55 -8.58 -4.09
C MET A 21 -17.76 -8.69 -5.40
N LEU A 22 -16.53 -8.18 -5.46
CA LEU A 22 -15.70 -8.25 -6.67
C LEU A 22 -15.27 -9.69 -6.99
N ASP A 23 -14.86 -10.45 -5.98
CA ASP A 23 -14.48 -11.87 -6.14
C ASP A 23 -15.68 -12.72 -6.59
N ARG A 24 -16.88 -12.45 -6.04
CA ARG A 24 -18.13 -13.11 -6.48
C ARG A 24 -18.47 -12.79 -7.92
N VAL A 25 -18.38 -11.52 -8.32
CA VAL A 25 -18.64 -11.11 -9.71
C VAL A 25 -17.66 -11.76 -10.68
N GLN A 26 -16.37 -11.83 -10.33
CA GLN A 26 -15.36 -12.49 -11.17
C GLN A 26 -15.60 -14.00 -11.30
N LEU A 27 -15.98 -14.68 -10.20
CA LEU A 27 -16.33 -16.10 -10.22
C LEU A 27 -17.56 -16.36 -11.10
N GLU A 28 -18.59 -15.52 -10.96
CA GLU A 28 -19.83 -15.57 -11.75
C GLU A 28 -19.58 -15.38 -13.23
N GLU A 29 -18.77 -14.37 -13.60
CA GLU A 29 -18.45 -14.06 -14.99
C GLU A 29 -17.58 -15.15 -15.64
N SER A 30 -16.58 -15.66 -14.91
CA SER A 30 -15.71 -16.76 -15.37
C SER A 30 -16.50 -18.05 -15.60
N LEU A 31 -17.42 -18.41 -14.70
CA LEU A 31 -18.28 -19.58 -14.86
C LEU A 31 -19.33 -19.36 -15.96
N ARG A 32 -19.92 -18.16 -16.07
CA ARG A 32 -20.83 -17.81 -17.17
C ARG A 32 -20.16 -18.01 -18.52
N ALA A 33 -18.97 -17.45 -18.72
CA ALA A 33 -18.26 -17.59 -19.98
C ALA A 33 -17.98 -19.06 -20.34
N ARG A 34 -17.64 -19.91 -19.36
CA ARG A 34 -17.40 -21.34 -19.59
C ARG A 34 -18.69 -22.09 -19.97
N VAL A 35 -19.78 -21.84 -19.26
CA VAL A 35 -21.08 -22.48 -19.56
C VAL A 35 -21.58 -22.00 -20.91
N GLU A 36 -21.48 -20.70 -21.19
CA GLU A 36 -21.87 -20.11 -22.47
C GLU A 36 -21.08 -20.70 -23.64
N ASN A 37 -19.75 -20.87 -23.50
CA ASN A 37 -18.93 -21.54 -24.52
C ASN A 37 -19.40 -22.97 -24.83
N VAL A 38 -19.85 -23.73 -23.82
CA VAL A 38 -20.39 -25.09 -24.06
C VAL A 38 -21.74 -25.02 -24.77
N VAL A 39 -22.63 -24.11 -24.35
CA VAL A 39 -23.97 -24.01 -24.93
C VAL A 39 -23.91 -23.47 -26.36
N GLN A 40 -23.04 -22.51 -26.65
CA GLN A 40 -22.87 -21.90 -27.97
C GLN A 40 -22.42 -22.89 -29.06
N VAL A 41 -21.80 -24.03 -28.68
CA VAL A 41 -21.51 -25.13 -29.61
C VAL A 41 -22.79 -25.75 -30.18
N PHE A 42 -23.88 -25.74 -29.42
CA PHE A 42 -25.17 -26.32 -29.81
C PHE A 42 -26.17 -25.26 -30.31
N ASP A 43 -26.18 -24.08 -29.68
CA ASP A 43 -27.01 -22.94 -30.08
C ASP A 43 -26.22 -21.62 -29.94
N PRO A 44 -25.72 -21.05 -31.05
CA PRO A 44 -24.95 -19.80 -31.05
C PRO A 44 -25.72 -18.58 -30.52
N LYS A 45 -27.06 -18.65 -30.44
CA LYS A 45 -27.91 -17.54 -29.96
C LYS A 45 -28.34 -17.71 -28.50
N ALA A 46 -27.96 -18.81 -27.86
CA ALA A 46 -28.38 -19.07 -26.50
C ALA A 46 -27.77 -18.04 -25.52
N LYS A 47 -28.56 -17.68 -24.51
CA LYS A 47 -28.12 -16.81 -23.41
C LYS A 47 -28.11 -17.58 -22.11
N VAL A 48 -27.07 -17.37 -21.30
CA VAL A 48 -26.90 -18.06 -20.02
C VAL A 48 -26.97 -17.07 -18.86
N VAL A 49 -27.89 -17.32 -17.94
CA VAL A 49 -27.99 -16.61 -16.66
C VAL A 49 -27.56 -17.56 -15.56
N LEU A 50 -26.54 -17.18 -14.79
CA LEU A 50 -26.13 -17.87 -13.58
C LEU A 50 -26.51 -17.03 -12.37
N ASN A 51 -26.98 -17.71 -11.33
CA ASN A 51 -27.30 -17.10 -10.05
C ASN A 51 -26.77 -18.00 -8.91
N PHE A 52 -25.91 -17.45 -8.07
CA PHE A 52 -25.32 -18.16 -6.93
C PHE A 52 -26.06 -17.79 -5.65
N SER A 53 -26.53 -18.81 -4.94
CA SER A 53 -26.99 -18.68 -3.57
C SER A 53 -25.85 -19.11 -2.65
N TYR A 54 -25.36 -18.21 -1.81
CA TYR A 54 -24.30 -18.48 -0.84
C TYR A 54 -24.91 -18.83 0.53
N LYS A 55 -24.19 -19.63 1.32
CA LYS A 55 -24.54 -19.87 2.73
C LYS A 55 -24.31 -18.57 3.50
N GLY A 56 -25.31 -18.14 4.27
CA GLY A 56 -25.10 -17.06 5.24
C GLY A 56 -24.17 -17.55 6.34
N TYR A 57 -23.17 -16.74 6.69
CA TYR A 57 -22.30 -17.04 7.84
C TYR A 57 -22.96 -16.50 9.12
N GLU A 58 -23.31 -17.40 10.03
CA GLU A 58 -23.65 -17.07 11.42
C GLU A 58 -22.38 -17.26 12.25
N GLY A 59 -21.71 -16.15 12.57
CA GLY A 59 -20.49 -16.22 13.37
C GLY A 59 -20.08 -14.87 13.95
N VAL A 60 -19.27 -14.94 15.00
CA VAL A 60 -18.72 -13.79 15.70
C VAL A 60 -17.61 -13.18 14.83
N LEU A 61 -17.73 -11.90 14.48
CA LEU A 61 -16.71 -11.18 13.71
C LEU A 61 -15.37 -11.22 14.47
N PRO A 62 -14.28 -11.70 13.84
CA PRO A 62 -12.99 -11.84 14.53
C PRO A 62 -12.53 -10.50 15.09
N GLY A 63 -12.25 -10.46 16.40
CA GLY A 63 -11.88 -9.24 17.11
C GLY A 63 -13.05 -8.41 17.68
N THR A 64 -14.30 -8.84 17.52
CA THR A 64 -15.47 -8.20 18.14
C THR A 64 -16.35 -9.25 18.83
N ASN A 65 -16.76 -9.04 20.08
CA ASN A 65 -17.74 -9.91 20.77
C ASN A 65 -19.18 -9.68 20.26
N ILE A 66 -19.35 -9.38 18.97
CA ILE A 66 -20.66 -9.08 18.38
C ILE A 66 -21.11 -10.34 17.65
N GLU A 67 -22.05 -11.06 18.27
CA GLU A 67 -22.82 -12.11 17.60
C GLU A 67 -23.76 -11.46 16.58
N SER A 68 -23.73 -11.91 15.31
CA SER A 68 -24.59 -11.39 14.25
C SER A 68 -26.03 -11.89 14.40
N SER A 69 -26.73 -11.45 15.45
CA SER A 69 -28.14 -11.81 15.71
C SER A 69 -29.15 -11.02 14.85
N SER A 70 -28.68 -10.17 13.94
CA SER A 70 -29.50 -9.20 13.20
C SER A 70 -29.79 -9.54 11.73
N GLY A 71 -29.57 -10.78 11.28
CA GLY A 71 -29.98 -11.21 9.93
C GLY A 71 -29.20 -10.57 8.76
N ILE A 72 -28.11 -9.86 9.06
CA ILE A 72 -27.16 -9.37 8.06
C ILE A 72 -26.07 -10.43 7.93
N SER A 73 -26.21 -11.31 6.94
CA SER A 73 -25.22 -12.33 6.63
C SER A 73 -23.96 -11.67 6.07
N PHE A 74 -22.85 -11.75 6.81
CA PHE A 74 -21.55 -11.39 6.29
C PHE A 74 -21.00 -12.56 5.45
N GLY A 75 -20.38 -12.26 4.31
CA GLY A 75 -19.70 -13.26 3.51
C GLY A 75 -18.40 -13.73 4.17
N PRO A 76 -17.91 -14.92 3.85
CA PRO A 76 -16.56 -15.35 4.23
C PRO A 76 -15.51 -14.41 3.63
N MET A 77 -14.36 -14.27 4.28
CA MET A 77 -13.28 -13.36 3.86
C MET A 77 -12.66 -13.75 2.51
N ARG A 78 -12.92 -14.99 2.05
CA ARG A 78 -12.71 -15.50 0.69
C ARG A 78 -13.85 -16.45 0.37
N THR A 79 -14.47 -16.29 -0.80
CA THR A 79 -15.53 -17.19 -1.25
C THR A 79 -14.90 -18.50 -1.74
N GLU A 80 -15.05 -19.58 -0.98
CA GLU A 80 -14.64 -20.93 -1.39
C GLU A 80 -15.82 -21.71 -2.00
N SER A 81 -15.51 -22.77 -2.76
CA SER A 81 -16.55 -23.65 -3.35
C SER A 81 -17.50 -24.27 -2.30
N GLY A 82 -17.06 -24.42 -1.05
CA GLY A 82 -17.86 -24.92 0.06
C GLY A 82 -18.94 -23.95 0.56
N ASP A 83 -18.81 -22.66 0.24
CA ASP A 83 -19.69 -21.58 0.69
C ASP A 83 -20.91 -21.40 -0.20
N VAL A 84 -20.91 -22.00 -1.39
CA VAL A 84 -22.03 -22.00 -2.31
C VAL A 84 -23.10 -22.98 -1.81
N LYS A 85 -24.29 -22.45 -1.51
CA LYS A 85 -25.48 -23.21 -1.13
C LYS A 85 -26.06 -23.92 -2.35
N ASN A 86 -26.44 -23.15 -3.38
CA ASN A 86 -27.01 -23.63 -4.63
C ASN A 86 -26.54 -22.75 -5.81
N VAL A 87 -26.44 -23.33 -7.01
CA VAL A 87 -26.19 -22.63 -8.27
C VAL A 87 -27.39 -22.86 -9.18
N SER A 88 -28.10 -21.78 -9.55
CA SER A 88 -29.18 -21.84 -10.53
C SER A 88 -28.67 -21.35 -11.89
N ILE A 89 -28.82 -22.18 -12.91
CA ILE A 89 -28.42 -21.88 -14.28
C ILE A 89 -29.67 -21.89 -15.15
N GLU A 90 -29.97 -20.75 -15.75
CA GLU A 90 -31.05 -20.62 -16.71
C GLU A 90 -30.45 -20.43 -18.11
N ILE A 91 -30.74 -21.37 -19.00
CA ILE A 91 -30.32 -21.34 -20.40
C ILE A 91 -31.53 -20.97 -21.24
N TYR A 92 -31.45 -19.83 -21.92
CA TYR A 92 -32.44 -19.38 -22.87
C TYR A 92 -31.98 -19.77 -24.27
N THR A 93 -32.66 -20.71 -24.92
CA THR A 93 -32.26 -21.29 -26.22
C THR A 93 -33.46 -21.39 -27.17
N ASP A 94 -33.18 -21.40 -28.47
CA ASP A 94 -34.18 -21.67 -29.52
C ASP A 94 -34.40 -23.19 -29.70
N LEU A 95 -33.52 -24.02 -29.14
CA LEU A 95 -33.63 -25.48 -29.20
C LEU A 95 -34.81 -25.95 -28.36
N SER A 96 -35.54 -26.94 -28.88
CA SER A 96 -36.62 -27.60 -28.14
C SER A 96 -36.11 -28.36 -26.93
N GLU A 97 -34.91 -28.95 -27.03
CA GLU A 97 -34.22 -29.63 -25.94
C GLU A 97 -32.69 -29.48 -26.08
N VAL A 98 -32.01 -29.21 -24.97
CA VAL A 98 -30.53 -29.22 -24.90
C VAL A 98 -30.05 -30.67 -24.78
N PRO A 99 -29.07 -31.12 -25.60
CA PRO A 99 -28.55 -32.48 -25.55
C PRO A 99 -28.07 -32.88 -24.14
N THR A 100 -28.29 -34.14 -23.76
CA THR A 100 -27.90 -34.67 -22.44
C THR A 100 -26.40 -34.55 -22.18
N GLU A 101 -25.58 -34.68 -23.23
CA GLU A 101 -24.13 -34.49 -23.18
C GLU A 101 -23.74 -33.07 -22.74
N ALA A 102 -24.43 -32.05 -23.27
CA ALA A 102 -24.21 -30.66 -22.89
C ALA A 102 -24.59 -30.42 -21.42
N LYS A 103 -25.70 -31.00 -20.96
CA LYS A 103 -26.12 -30.92 -19.56
C LYS A 103 -25.07 -31.53 -18.62
N GLU A 104 -24.51 -32.68 -18.97
CA GLU A 104 -23.44 -33.31 -18.19
C GLU A 104 -22.16 -32.49 -18.15
N LEU A 105 -21.76 -31.90 -19.28
CA LEU A 105 -20.58 -31.06 -19.36
C LEU A 105 -20.73 -29.78 -18.51
N ILE A 106 -21.89 -29.13 -18.57
CA ILE A 106 -22.20 -27.94 -17.77
C ILE A 106 -22.12 -28.26 -16.27
N VAL A 107 -22.70 -29.37 -15.83
CA VAL A 107 -22.65 -29.79 -14.43
C VAL A 107 -21.23 -30.12 -13.97
N ARG A 108 -20.36 -30.67 -14.84
CA ARG A 108 -18.95 -30.95 -14.52
C ARG A 108 -18.07 -29.71 -14.42
N LEU A 109 -18.44 -28.63 -15.11
CA LEU A 109 -17.65 -27.38 -15.11
C LEU A 109 -17.79 -26.57 -13.82
N ILE A 110 -18.82 -26.85 -13.03
CA ILE A 110 -19.11 -26.12 -11.81
C ILE A 110 -18.38 -26.82 -10.66
N PRO A 111 -17.51 -26.12 -9.91
CA PRO A 111 -16.73 -26.70 -8.82
C PRO A 111 -17.57 -26.89 -7.56
N VAL A 112 -18.81 -27.38 -7.68
CA VAL A 112 -19.76 -27.57 -6.59
C VAL A 112 -20.36 -28.97 -6.72
N GLU A 113 -20.75 -29.59 -5.60
CA GLU A 113 -21.43 -30.89 -5.61
C GLU A 113 -22.63 -30.87 -6.58
N LYS A 114 -22.77 -31.92 -7.40
CA LYS A 114 -23.81 -32.02 -8.44
C LYS A 114 -25.22 -31.80 -7.90
N SER A 115 -25.47 -32.16 -6.64
CA SER A 115 -26.76 -32.00 -5.95
C SER A 115 -27.18 -30.54 -5.71
N LYS A 116 -26.25 -29.57 -5.85
CA LYS A 116 -26.48 -28.14 -5.61
C LYS A 116 -26.71 -27.34 -6.90
N VAL A 117 -26.66 -27.99 -8.06
CA VAL A 117 -26.82 -27.33 -9.37
C VAL A 117 -28.25 -27.54 -9.87
N GLU A 118 -29.00 -26.45 -10.03
CA GLU A 118 -30.33 -26.44 -10.64
C GLU A 118 -30.21 -25.90 -12.07
N LEU A 119 -30.53 -26.72 -13.07
CA LEU A 119 -30.49 -26.34 -14.48
C LEU A 119 -31.90 -26.18 -15.03
N LYS A 120 -32.26 -24.97 -15.46
CA LYS A 120 -33.52 -24.65 -16.12
C LYS A 120 -33.25 -24.26 -17.57
N ILE A 121 -34.06 -24.81 -18.48
CA ILE A 121 -34.01 -24.48 -19.89
C ILE A 121 -35.31 -23.76 -20.22
N ALA A 122 -35.20 -22.53 -20.68
CA ALA A 122 -36.31 -21.71 -21.10
C ALA A 122 -36.21 -21.43 -22.60
N LYS A 123 -37.36 -21.34 -23.27
CA LYS A 123 -37.39 -20.96 -24.68
C LYS A 123 -37.05 -19.47 -24.78
N LEU A 124 -36.12 -19.11 -25.66
CA LEU A 124 -35.83 -17.71 -25.96
C LEU A 124 -37.10 -17.07 -26.53
N MET A 125 -37.84 -16.30 -25.73
CA MET A 125 -39.00 -15.58 -26.25
C MET A 125 -38.48 -14.53 -27.22
N ALA A 126 -38.86 -14.64 -28.49
CA ALA A 126 -38.58 -13.60 -29.47
C ALA A 126 -39.06 -12.26 -28.89
N ALA A 127 -38.16 -11.28 -28.84
CA ALA A 127 -38.52 -9.92 -28.45
C ALA A 127 -39.78 -9.52 -29.23
N PRO A 128 -40.78 -8.89 -28.59
CA PRO A 128 -42.01 -8.51 -29.28
C PRO A 128 -41.63 -7.73 -30.52
N THR A 129 -41.99 -8.28 -31.68
CA THR A 129 -41.79 -7.68 -32.99
C THR A 129 -42.46 -6.31 -32.92
N HIS A 130 -41.66 -5.26 -32.74
CA HIS A 130 -42.16 -3.90 -32.80
C HIS A 130 -42.86 -3.74 -34.15
N GLN A 131 -44.18 -3.56 -34.10
CA GLN A 131 -44.96 -3.09 -35.22
C GLN A 131 -44.24 -1.90 -35.84
N ALA A 132 -44.10 -1.95 -37.17
CA ALA A 132 -43.55 -0.92 -38.05
C ALA A 132 -43.26 0.41 -37.36
N GLN A 133 -41.97 0.68 -37.13
CA GLN A 133 -41.50 2.00 -36.72
C GLN A 133 -42.07 3.04 -37.70
N LYS A 134 -43.11 3.75 -37.26
CA LYS A 134 -43.35 5.13 -37.68
C LYS A 134 -41.99 5.82 -37.54
N SER A 135 -41.46 6.36 -38.64
CA SER A 135 -40.22 7.12 -38.65
C SER A 135 -40.24 8.09 -37.48
N LEU A 136 -39.40 7.81 -36.47
CA LEU A 136 -39.26 8.67 -35.31
C LEU A 136 -38.76 10.01 -35.82
N ASP A 137 -39.60 11.02 -35.64
CA ASP A 137 -39.32 12.39 -35.99
C ASP A 137 -38.03 12.83 -35.26
N PRO A 138 -36.95 13.17 -35.97
CA PRO A 138 -35.67 13.51 -35.35
C PRO A 138 -35.78 14.70 -34.39
N GLU A 139 -36.78 15.57 -34.55
CA GLU A 139 -37.07 16.66 -33.61
C GLU A 139 -37.64 16.17 -32.27
N ALA A 140 -38.44 15.10 -32.26
CA ALA A 140 -38.95 14.52 -31.02
C ALA A 140 -37.87 13.77 -30.24
N LEU A 141 -36.94 13.10 -30.97
CA LEU A 141 -35.79 12.43 -30.36
C LEU A 141 -34.78 13.43 -29.80
N THR A 142 -34.47 14.53 -30.50
CA THR A 142 -33.57 15.57 -29.97
C THR A 142 -34.19 16.31 -28.79
N ALA A 143 -35.51 16.53 -28.77
CA ALA A 143 -36.21 17.09 -27.62
C ALA A 143 -36.14 16.16 -26.40
N ILE A 144 -36.39 14.85 -26.57
CA ILE A 144 -36.27 13.87 -25.49
C ILE A 144 -34.82 13.75 -25.02
N PHE A 145 -33.83 13.75 -25.92
CA PHE A 145 -32.41 13.71 -25.54
C PHE A 145 -31.96 15.01 -24.85
N GLN A 146 -32.42 16.18 -25.29
CA GLN A 146 -32.10 17.45 -24.61
C GLN A 146 -32.75 17.53 -23.23
N ASP A 147 -33.99 17.08 -23.07
CA ASP A 147 -34.64 17.01 -21.75
C ASP A 147 -33.98 15.96 -20.85
N SER A 148 -33.56 14.82 -21.41
CA SER A 148 -32.84 13.77 -20.69
C SER A 148 -31.43 14.21 -20.27
N ILE A 149 -30.71 14.94 -21.13
CA ILE A 149 -29.38 15.48 -20.84
C ILE A 149 -29.49 16.66 -19.85
N SER A 150 -30.55 17.47 -19.91
CA SER A 150 -30.78 18.52 -18.91
C SER A 150 -31.18 17.95 -17.54
N PHE A 151 -31.96 16.86 -17.52
CA PHE A 151 -32.39 16.17 -16.30
C PHE A 151 -31.25 15.34 -15.69
N ALA A 152 -30.53 14.56 -16.50
CA ALA A 152 -29.33 13.85 -16.08
C ALA A 152 -28.23 14.84 -15.68
N GLY A 153 -28.04 15.95 -16.40
CA GLY A 153 -27.10 17.00 -16.03
C GLY A 153 -27.42 17.66 -14.68
N LYS A 154 -28.70 17.89 -14.36
CA LYS A 154 -29.13 18.41 -13.05
C LYS A 154 -28.99 17.37 -11.93
N ILE A 155 -29.29 16.10 -12.20
CA ILE A 155 -29.12 15.01 -11.23
C ILE A 155 -27.63 14.73 -11.00
N PHE A 156 -26.81 14.66 -12.04
CA PHE A 156 -25.36 14.49 -11.92
C PHE A 156 -24.70 15.71 -11.30
N ALA A 157 -25.10 16.95 -11.62
CA ALA A 157 -24.59 18.13 -10.92
C ALA A 157 -25.02 18.17 -9.45
N GLY A 158 -26.24 17.72 -9.14
CA GLY A 158 -26.72 17.56 -7.77
C GLY A 158 -25.95 16.48 -7.00
N ILE A 159 -25.79 15.29 -7.58
CA ILE A 159 -25.05 14.17 -6.99
C ILE A 159 -23.57 14.54 -6.88
N PHE A 160 -22.95 15.08 -7.92
CA PHE A 160 -21.54 15.49 -7.90
C PHE A 160 -21.31 16.65 -6.93
N GLY A 161 -22.21 17.64 -6.88
CA GLY A 161 -22.17 18.72 -5.90
C GLY A 161 -22.31 18.24 -4.46
N VAL A 162 -23.24 17.31 -4.21
CA VAL A 162 -23.43 16.68 -2.89
C VAL A 162 -22.24 15.77 -2.55
N THR A 163 -21.68 15.04 -3.51
CA THR A 163 -20.54 14.14 -3.32
C THR A 163 -19.26 14.94 -3.08
N LEU A 164 -19.06 16.06 -3.78
CA LEU A 164 -17.90 16.95 -3.63
C LEU A 164 -18.02 17.80 -2.35
N LEU A 165 -19.23 18.16 -1.93
CA LEU A 165 -19.49 18.69 -0.58
C LEU A 165 -19.31 17.64 0.51
N LEU A 166 -19.66 16.37 0.26
CA LEU A 166 -19.43 15.26 1.19
C LEU A 166 -17.95 14.92 1.29
N PHE A 167 -17.19 14.90 0.19
CA PHE A 167 -15.74 14.70 0.16
C PHE A 167 -15.00 15.92 0.71
N GLY A 168 -15.45 17.14 0.42
CA GLY A 168 -14.95 18.37 1.03
C GLY A 168 -15.22 18.41 2.53
N ALA A 169 -16.42 18.02 2.97
CA ALA A 169 -16.78 17.93 4.38
C ALA A 169 -16.10 16.74 5.08
N LEU A 170 -15.94 15.59 4.43
CA LEU A 170 -15.21 14.43 4.95
C LEU A 170 -13.73 14.74 5.03
N GLY A 171 -13.11 15.32 4.00
CA GLY A 171 -11.73 15.77 4.01
C GLY A 171 -11.49 16.87 5.05
N PHE A 172 -12.43 17.82 5.18
CA PHE A 172 -12.37 18.84 6.23
C PHE A 172 -12.64 18.25 7.61
N LEU A 173 -13.51 17.25 7.78
CA LEU A 173 -13.79 16.60 9.07
C LEU A 173 -12.71 15.59 9.45
N THR A 174 -12.06 14.90 8.51
CA THR A 174 -10.92 14.03 8.78
C THR A 174 -9.71 14.88 9.11
N ASN A 175 -9.36 15.90 8.32
CA ASN A 175 -8.29 16.84 8.69
C ASN A 175 -8.61 17.60 9.98
N ARG A 176 -9.86 18.01 10.20
CA ARG A 176 -10.22 18.67 11.47
C ARG A 176 -10.26 17.68 12.62
N LYS A 177 -10.54 16.38 12.41
CA LYS A 177 -10.39 15.33 13.45
C LYS A 177 -8.94 14.98 13.71
N THR A 178 -8.08 14.77 12.72
CA THR A 178 -6.64 14.56 12.96
C THR A 178 -6.01 15.79 13.57
N ILE A 179 -6.38 17.00 13.15
CA ILE A 179 -5.92 18.25 13.78
C ILE A 179 -6.54 18.45 15.16
N GLN A 180 -7.79 18.01 15.43
CA GLN A 180 -8.40 18.09 16.77
C GLN A 180 -7.94 16.98 17.71
N GLU A 181 -7.59 15.80 17.21
CA GLU A 181 -7.00 14.70 17.97
C GLU A 181 -5.53 15.02 18.25
N PHE A 182 -4.80 15.58 17.29
CA PHE A 182 -3.47 16.15 17.49
C PHE A 182 -3.50 17.35 18.44
N LYS A 183 -4.44 18.30 18.29
CA LYS A 183 -4.62 19.41 19.25
C LYS A 183 -5.15 18.96 20.61
N LYS A 184 -5.93 17.88 20.69
CA LYS A 184 -6.33 17.27 21.97
C LYS A 184 -5.15 16.57 22.61
N GLN A 185 -4.37 15.81 21.86
CA GLN A 185 -3.17 15.11 22.35
C GLN A 185 -2.12 16.12 22.81
N ILE A 186 -1.85 17.18 22.03
CA ILE A 186 -0.96 18.30 22.40
C ILE A 186 -1.55 19.13 23.54
N GLY A 187 -2.86 19.37 23.54
CA GLY A 187 -3.56 20.13 24.58
C GLY A 187 -3.52 19.41 25.93
N THR A 188 -3.77 18.09 25.95
CA THR A 188 -3.61 17.24 27.13
C THR A 188 -2.15 17.15 27.55
N LEU A 189 -1.19 17.09 26.60
CA LEU A 189 0.24 17.11 26.91
C LEU A 189 0.67 18.43 27.56
N ASN A 190 0.21 19.58 27.04
CA ASN A 190 0.52 20.90 27.60
C ASN A 190 -0.12 21.11 28.98
N GLN A 191 -1.37 20.64 29.19
CA GLN A 191 -1.99 20.67 30.52
C GLN A 191 -1.22 19.82 31.53
N THR A 192 -0.77 18.62 31.15
CA THR A 192 0.00 17.75 32.06
C THR A 192 1.45 18.22 32.28
N LEU A 193 2.07 18.88 31.28
CA LEU A 193 3.38 19.52 31.44
C LEU A 193 3.32 20.77 32.32
N SER A 194 2.23 21.54 32.26
CA SER A 194 1.98 22.64 33.19
C SER A 194 1.69 22.15 34.63
N GLU A 195 1.10 20.97 34.80
CA GLU A 195 0.92 20.33 36.12
C GLU A 195 2.24 19.73 36.68
N LEU A 196 3.09 19.15 35.82
CA LEU A 196 4.41 18.63 36.22
C LEU A 196 5.45 19.73 36.50
N SER A 197 5.24 20.95 35.99
CA SER A 197 6.05 22.13 36.32
C SER A 197 5.83 22.65 37.75
N LEU A 198 4.83 22.14 38.48
CA LEU A 198 4.47 22.59 39.84
C LEU A 198 4.55 21.49 40.92
N GLY A 199 4.95 20.26 40.57
CA GLY A 199 4.94 19.11 41.50
C GLY A 199 6.30 18.43 41.63
N GLY A 200 7.21 19.01 42.41
CA GLY A 200 8.42 18.32 42.88
C GLY A 200 8.08 17.36 44.02
N GLY A 201 8.35 16.07 43.85
CA GLY A 201 8.14 15.06 44.90
C GLY A 201 8.83 13.74 44.57
N SER A 202 9.95 13.50 45.26
CA SER A 202 10.74 12.27 45.29
C SER A 202 9.97 11.10 45.94
N GLY A 203 10.06 9.91 45.34
CA GLY A 203 9.57 8.65 45.92
C GLY A 203 10.27 7.44 45.30
N PRO A 204 10.58 6.37 46.07
CA PRO A 204 11.60 5.38 45.74
C PRO A 204 11.10 4.18 44.90
N ALA A 205 12.03 3.54 44.20
CA ALA A 205 11.82 2.41 43.28
C ALA A 205 11.50 1.07 43.98
N PRO A 206 10.63 0.20 43.42
CA PRO A 206 10.49 -1.18 43.85
C PRO A 206 11.33 -2.16 42.99
N ALA A 207 11.73 -3.26 43.63
CA ALA A 207 12.59 -4.32 43.12
C ALA A 207 11.94 -5.20 42.04
N MET A 208 12.77 -5.74 41.13
CA MET A 208 12.35 -6.62 40.03
C MET A 208 12.20 -8.09 40.46
N PRO A 209 11.20 -8.83 39.95
CA PRO A 209 11.18 -10.29 40.00
C PRO A 209 11.78 -10.89 38.70
N VAL A 210 12.59 -11.94 38.89
CA VAL A 210 13.11 -12.82 37.84
C VAL A 210 12.01 -13.80 37.42
N THR A 211 11.75 -13.98 36.13
CA THR A 211 10.90 -15.09 35.66
C THR A 211 11.37 -15.72 34.35
N ASN A 212 11.25 -17.06 34.34
CA ASN A 212 11.74 -18.05 33.36
C ASN A 212 11.15 -17.94 31.95
N TYR A 213 11.99 -18.23 30.95
CA TYR A 213 11.58 -18.52 29.56
C TYR A 213 11.07 -19.96 29.43
N GLY A 214 9.82 -20.09 29.01
CA GLY A 214 9.24 -21.34 28.50
C GLY A 214 8.81 -21.15 27.06
N ALA A 215 9.37 -21.94 26.14
CA ALA A 215 9.04 -21.93 24.72
C ALA A 215 7.61 -22.42 24.48
N GLY A 216 6.84 -21.64 23.72
CA GLY A 216 5.49 -22.00 23.25
C GLY A 216 5.17 -21.23 21.98
N ALA A 217 5.23 -21.92 20.84
CA ALA A 217 4.86 -21.39 19.53
C ALA A 217 3.34 -21.26 19.42
N GLY A 218 2.87 -20.10 18.97
CA GLY A 218 1.49 -19.85 18.56
C GLY A 218 0.78 -18.78 19.40
N ALA A 219 0.71 -17.55 18.84
CA ALA A 219 0.04 -16.33 19.34
C ALA A 219 0.85 -15.44 20.30
N SER A 220 1.84 -14.68 19.80
CA SER A 220 2.58 -13.70 20.63
C SER A 220 3.03 -12.37 19.99
N ASP A 221 2.59 -11.98 18.79
CA ASP A 221 3.24 -10.83 18.10
C ASP A 221 3.03 -9.46 18.78
N LYS A 222 2.05 -9.30 19.68
CA LYS A 222 1.88 -8.04 20.45
C LYS A 222 2.58 -8.02 21.80
N LYS A 223 2.94 -9.18 22.35
CA LYS A 223 3.56 -9.26 23.69
C LYS A 223 5.06 -9.00 23.66
N GLU A 224 5.71 -9.22 22.53
CA GLU A 224 7.16 -9.06 22.39
C GLU A 224 7.64 -7.64 22.72
N TRP A 225 6.85 -6.62 22.36
CA TRP A 225 7.21 -5.22 22.60
C TRP A 225 6.81 -4.67 23.97
N GLU A 226 5.99 -5.40 24.72
CA GLU A 226 5.58 -5.01 26.09
C GLU A 226 6.70 -5.26 27.10
N ASP A 227 7.54 -6.27 26.83
CA ASP A 227 8.61 -6.71 27.74
C ASP A 227 9.96 -6.01 27.50
N ILE A 228 10.11 -5.24 26.41
CA ILE A 228 11.37 -4.57 26.10
C ILE A 228 11.55 -3.33 26.99
N PRO A 229 12.62 -3.24 27.79
CA PRO A 229 12.88 -2.09 28.64
C PRO A 229 13.03 -0.79 27.84
N VAL A 230 12.58 0.31 28.43
CA VAL A 230 12.65 1.64 27.79
C VAL A 230 14.08 2.02 27.38
N HIS A 231 15.09 1.66 28.18
CA HIS A 231 16.49 1.99 27.87
C HIS A 231 16.99 1.23 26.62
N SER A 232 16.56 -0.02 26.43
CA SER A 232 16.80 -0.79 25.21
C SER A 232 16.13 -0.13 24.01
N LEU A 233 14.86 0.26 24.15
CA LEU A 233 14.14 0.98 23.08
C LEU A 233 14.83 2.29 22.70
N LYS A 234 15.34 3.06 23.67
CA LYS A 234 16.08 4.30 23.38
C LYS A 234 17.30 4.02 22.49
N GLU A 235 18.07 2.99 22.83
CA GLU A 235 19.25 2.63 22.07
C GLU A 235 18.89 2.12 20.68
N ILE A 236 17.86 1.27 20.53
CA ILE A 236 17.42 0.77 19.22
C ILE A 236 16.97 1.92 18.32
N PHE A 237 16.13 2.84 18.83
CA PHE A 237 15.67 3.99 18.05
C PHE A 237 16.81 4.96 17.71
N SER A 238 17.76 5.15 18.62
CA SER A 238 18.94 5.95 18.34
C SER A 238 19.83 5.31 17.28
N ASP A 239 20.13 4.03 17.42
CA ASP A 239 20.91 3.31 16.42
C ASP A 239 20.21 3.38 15.07
N ALA A 240 18.90 3.16 14.98
CA ALA A 240 18.18 3.25 13.72
C ALA A 240 18.26 4.66 13.10
N TYR A 241 18.13 5.70 13.93
CA TYR A 241 18.29 7.10 13.52
C TYR A 241 19.68 7.37 12.94
N TRP A 242 20.75 7.01 13.65
CA TRP A 242 22.12 7.30 13.22
C TRP A 242 22.60 6.37 12.09
N CYS A 243 22.11 5.13 12.03
CA CYS A 243 22.43 4.16 10.96
C CYS A 243 21.63 4.38 9.68
N LYS A 244 20.60 5.25 9.70
CA LYS A 244 19.66 5.44 8.59
C LYS A 244 18.77 4.23 8.28
N GLU A 245 18.46 3.43 9.29
CA GLU A 245 17.49 2.32 9.23
C GLU A 245 16.05 2.82 9.47
N ASP A 246 15.64 3.82 8.68
CA ASP A 246 14.41 4.58 8.91
C ASP A 246 13.15 3.74 8.74
N GLY A 247 13.16 2.80 7.79
CA GLY A 247 12.05 1.89 7.57
C GLY A 247 11.83 0.95 8.75
N TYR A 248 12.92 0.52 9.39
CA TYR A 248 12.86 -0.31 10.59
C TYR A 248 12.36 0.47 11.81
N ALA A 249 12.88 1.67 12.03
CA ALA A 249 12.38 2.56 13.08
C ALA A 249 10.88 2.85 12.92
N HIS A 250 10.41 3.08 11.68
CA HIS A 250 8.99 3.29 11.40
C HIS A 250 8.15 2.04 11.70
N TRP A 251 8.60 0.86 11.27
CA TRP A 251 7.91 -0.39 11.59
C TRP A 251 7.79 -0.58 13.11
N MET A 252 8.90 -0.49 13.84
CA MET A 252 8.92 -0.60 15.30
C MET A 252 8.04 0.47 15.97
N TRP A 253 8.03 1.71 15.47
CA TRP A 253 7.16 2.77 15.98
C TRP A 253 5.66 2.45 15.86
N LYS A 254 5.25 1.59 14.93
CA LYS A 254 3.86 1.10 14.85
C LYS A 254 3.56 0.07 15.92
N GLU A 255 4.50 -0.84 16.16
CA GLU A 255 4.32 -2.00 17.05
C GLU A 255 4.42 -1.66 18.54
N ILE A 256 5.28 -0.72 18.93
CA ILE A 256 5.47 -0.42 20.37
C ILE A 256 4.21 0.19 21.03
N PRO A 257 4.00 -0.05 22.35
CA PRO A 257 2.91 0.58 23.11
C PRO A 257 2.99 2.11 23.18
N LEU A 258 1.85 2.76 23.49
CA LEU A 258 1.76 4.22 23.57
C LEU A 258 2.63 4.81 24.69
N GLU A 259 2.71 4.12 25.83
CA GLU A 259 3.51 4.47 26.99
C GLU A 259 5.01 4.52 26.63
N SER A 260 5.49 3.53 25.87
CA SER A 260 6.85 3.49 25.36
C SER A 260 7.12 4.66 24.40
N LYS A 261 6.17 4.98 23.50
CA LYS A 261 6.27 6.17 22.61
C LYS A 261 6.41 7.46 23.41
N ARG A 262 5.62 7.64 24.48
CA ARG A 262 5.72 8.81 25.36
C ARG A 262 7.11 8.90 26.01
N SER A 263 7.59 7.79 26.54
CA SER A 263 8.90 7.75 27.18
C SER A 263 10.04 8.08 26.20
N LEU A 264 9.96 7.58 24.97
CA LEU A 264 10.92 7.90 23.91
C LEU A 264 10.88 9.39 23.51
N LEU A 265 9.69 9.97 23.35
CA LEU A 265 9.54 11.41 23.02
C LEU A 265 10.05 12.35 24.12
N THR A 266 10.01 11.92 25.38
CA THR A 266 10.55 12.68 26.50
C THR A 266 12.07 12.49 26.64
N SER A 267 12.59 11.31 26.31
CA SER A 267 13.98 10.96 26.58
C SER A 267 14.96 11.21 25.45
N LEU A 268 14.51 11.24 24.19
CA LEU A 268 15.34 11.47 23.02
C LEU A 268 14.92 12.75 22.30
N PRO A 269 15.78 13.79 22.24
CA PRO A 269 15.42 15.08 21.66
C PRO A 269 14.96 15.01 20.19
N PHE A 270 15.61 14.16 19.38
CA PHE A 270 15.33 14.03 17.95
C PHE A 270 14.04 13.25 17.64
N MET A 271 13.46 12.53 18.61
CA MET A 271 12.32 11.63 18.34
C MET A 271 11.04 12.36 17.92
N LYS A 272 10.87 13.63 18.32
CA LYS A 272 9.71 14.42 17.89
C LYS A 272 9.71 14.59 16.37
N GLU A 273 10.81 15.07 15.81
CA GLU A 273 10.97 15.26 14.37
C GLU A 273 11.02 13.92 13.64
N TYR A 274 11.68 12.92 14.23
CA TYR A 274 11.81 11.60 13.63
C TYR A 274 10.48 10.85 13.53
N SER A 275 9.60 11.00 14.54
CA SER A 275 8.26 10.42 14.50
C SER A 275 7.37 11.03 13.40
N VAL A 276 7.55 12.32 13.09
CA VAL A 276 6.88 12.98 11.97
C VAL A 276 7.48 12.50 10.64
N TYR A 277 8.79 12.32 10.59
CA TYR A 277 9.49 11.80 9.41
C TYR A 277 8.96 10.43 8.98
N PHE A 278 8.49 9.59 9.91
CA PHE A 278 7.92 8.29 9.59
C PHE A 278 6.75 8.35 8.60
N LEU A 279 6.00 9.46 8.55
CA LEU A 279 4.92 9.66 7.57
C LEU A 279 5.43 9.62 6.11
N SER A 280 6.71 9.92 5.88
CA SER A 280 7.35 9.91 4.57
C SER A 280 8.21 8.66 4.29
N SER A 281 8.29 7.74 5.26
CA SER A 281 9.10 6.52 5.16
C SER A 281 8.23 5.27 4.99
N HIS A 282 8.75 4.21 4.40
CA HIS A 282 8.04 2.93 4.29
C HIS A 282 8.48 1.99 5.41
N PRO A 283 7.54 1.40 6.17
CA PRO A 283 7.87 0.46 7.24
C PRO A 283 8.51 -0.80 6.64
N SER A 284 9.61 -1.26 7.24
CA SER A 284 10.31 -2.49 6.86
C SER A 284 10.64 -3.30 8.11
N ALA A 285 10.11 -4.52 8.20
CA ALA A 285 10.35 -5.40 9.33
C ALA A 285 11.76 -5.99 9.24
N GLN A 286 12.52 -5.90 10.33
CA GLN A 286 13.85 -6.49 10.51
C GLN A 286 13.95 -7.02 11.95
N HIS A 287 14.99 -7.80 12.24
CA HIS A 287 15.14 -8.52 13.51
C HIS A 287 16.28 -7.96 14.40
N TYR A 288 16.59 -6.66 14.28
CA TYR A 288 17.70 -6.08 15.04
C TYR A 288 17.45 -6.04 16.56
N HIS A 289 16.19 -5.88 16.99
CA HIS A 289 15.79 -5.83 18.40
C HIS A 289 16.01 -7.15 19.15
N GLU A 290 16.09 -8.27 18.43
CA GLU A 290 16.37 -9.59 19.00
C GLU A 290 17.85 -9.77 19.38
N HIS A 291 18.73 -8.86 18.94
CA HIS A 291 20.15 -8.99 19.19
C HIS A 291 20.48 -8.76 20.69
N PRO A 292 21.28 -9.63 21.33
CA PRO A 292 21.56 -9.55 22.77
C PRO A 292 22.19 -8.24 23.25
N CYS A 293 22.83 -7.47 22.35
CA CYS A 293 23.41 -6.17 22.70
C CYS A 293 22.40 -5.15 23.23
N TYR A 294 21.11 -5.33 22.95
CA TYR A 294 20.05 -4.44 23.42
C TYR A 294 19.49 -4.81 24.79
N LEU A 295 19.87 -5.97 25.36
CA LEU A 295 19.51 -6.30 26.74
C LEU A 295 20.22 -5.36 27.74
N GLU A 296 21.47 -5.02 27.44
CA GLU A 296 22.30 -4.09 28.23
C GLU A 296 23.02 -3.12 27.27
N PRO A 297 22.31 -2.08 26.77
CA PRO A 297 22.85 -1.17 25.78
C PRO A 297 23.99 -0.31 26.36
N GLN A 298 24.94 0.06 25.49
CA GLN A 298 26.16 0.78 25.86
C GLN A 298 25.95 2.28 26.09
N GLY A 299 24.74 2.81 25.86
CA GLY A 299 24.43 4.23 26.03
C GLY A 299 25.01 5.11 24.92
N LEU A 300 25.03 4.62 23.68
CA LEU A 300 25.44 5.33 22.48
C LEU A 300 24.31 6.18 21.87
N SER A 301 23.23 6.36 22.62
CA SER A 301 22.01 7.03 22.20
C SER A 301 22.23 8.44 21.60
N ASP A 302 23.29 9.13 22.00
CA ASP A 302 23.59 10.50 21.58
C ASP A 302 24.82 10.61 20.65
N VAL A 303 25.35 9.49 20.14
CA VAL A 303 26.60 9.46 19.36
C VAL A 303 26.32 9.12 17.89
N SER A 304 26.78 9.98 16.97
CA SER A 304 26.67 9.77 15.51
C SER A 304 27.64 8.71 15.00
N GLN A 305 27.43 8.25 13.78
CA GLN A 305 28.32 7.27 13.14
C GLN A 305 29.72 7.80 12.87
N GLU A 306 29.83 9.10 12.57
CA GLU A 306 31.08 9.78 12.30
C GLU A 306 31.92 9.88 13.58
N ASP A 307 31.32 10.39 14.67
CA ASP A 307 31.99 10.50 15.97
C ASP A 307 32.35 9.09 16.52
N LEU A 308 31.46 8.09 16.31
CA LEU A 308 31.73 6.70 16.68
C LEU A 308 32.87 6.10 15.86
N GLY A 309 32.94 6.39 14.56
CA GLY A 309 34.01 5.95 13.67
C GLY A 309 35.38 6.48 14.10
N GLU A 310 35.45 7.76 14.48
CA GLU A 310 36.68 8.32 15.05
C GLU A 310 37.11 7.62 16.35
N ALA A 311 36.14 7.30 17.21
CA ALA A 311 36.41 6.62 18.47
C ALA A 311 36.88 5.18 18.28
N VAL A 312 36.26 4.42 17.37
CA VAL A 312 36.69 3.05 17.03
C VAL A 312 38.08 3.06 16.39
N THR A 313 38.41 4.08 15.60
CA THR A 313 39.76 4.22 15.03
C THR A 313 40.81 4.43 16.12
N LYS A 314 40.48 5.20 17.17
CA LYS A 314 41.36 5.43 18.33
C LYS A 314 41.43 4.20 19.25
N GLN A 315 40.33 3.47 19.37
CA GLN A 315 40.20 2.30 20.23
C GLN A 315 39.47 1.17 19.50
N PRO A 316 40.19 0.33 18.73
CA PRO A 316 39.57 -0.70 17.88
C PRO A 316 38.73 -1.74 18.65
N SER A 317 39.04 -1.97 19.94
CA SER A 317 38.31 -2.90 20.81
C SER A 317 36.84 -2.53 21.02
N LEU A 318 36.47 -1.27 20.77
CA LEU A 318 35.09 -0.77 20.88
C LEU A 318 34.15 -1.41 19.86
N TRP A 319 34.69 -1.90 18.74
CA TRP A 319 33.90 -2.53 17.69
C TRP A 319 33.02 -3.68 18.19
N HIS A 320 33.56 -4.49 19.11
CA HIS A 320 32.89 -5.66 19.66
C HIS A 320 31.73 -5.34 20.60
N THR A 321 31.63 -4.09 21.06
CA THR A 321 30.52 -3.65 21.92
C THR A 321 29.41 -2.95 21.13
N LEU A 322 29.61 -2.73 19.83
CA LEU A 322 28.63 -2.07 18.97
C LEU A 322 27.51 -3.03 18.55
N SER A 323 26.31 -2.49 18.35
CA SER A 323 25.21 -3.25 17.76
C SER A 323 25.50 -3.62 16.30
N PRO A 324 24.84 -4.65 15.76
CA PRO A 324 24.98 -5.02 14.35
C PRO A 324 24.68 -3.85 13.40
N MET A 325 23.66 -3.03 13.70
CA MET A 325 23.31 -1.86 12.89
C MET A 325 24.48 -0.87 12.83
N ARG A 326 25.10 -0.59 14.00
CA ARG A 326 26.25 0.30 14.09
C ARG A 326 27.46 -0.25 13.34
N GLN A 327 27.77 -1.54 13.48
CA GLN A 327 28.90 -2.18 12.79
C GLN A 327 28.75 -2.12 11.26
N GLN A 328 27.54 -2.36 10.74
CA GLN A 328 27.29 -2.38 9.30
C GLN A 328 27.42 -0.98 8.67
N SER A 329 26.87 0.03 9.35
CA SER A 329 26.80 1.42 8.85
C SER A 329 28.00 2.29 9.19
N LEU A 330 28.95 1.81 10.00
CA LEU A 330 30.11 2.60 10.42
C LEU A 330 30.98 3.02 9.20
N PRO A 331 31.27 4.33 9.03
CA PRO A 331 32.01 4.87 7.88
C PRO A 331 33.52 4.70 8.05
N LEU A 332 33.97 3.46 8.22
CA LEU A 332 35.39 3.12 8.30
C LEU A 332 35.91 2.52 6.98
N PRO A 333 37.16 2.84 6.57
CA PRO A 333 37.86 2.10 5.54
C PRO A 333 37.95 0.61 5.87
N LEU A 334 38.07 -0.23 4.84
CA LEU A 334 38.14 -1.69 4.99
C LEU A 334 39.27 -2.12 5.93
N GLU A 335 40.45 -1.50 5.81
CA GLU A 335 41.61 -1.78 6.65
C GLU A 335 41.31 -1.55 8.14
N SER A 336 40.71 -0.41 8.48
CA SER A 336 40.31 -0.08 9.85
C SER A 336 39.27 -1.05 10.40
N LYS A 337 38.32 -1.51 9.56
CA LYS A 337 37.34 -2.53 9.96
C LYS A 337 38.02 -3.87 10.27
N LEU A 338 38.99 -4.29 9.46
CA LEU A 338 39.74 -5.53 9.70
C LEU A 338 40.56 -5.46 11.00
N VAL A 339 41.24 -4.33 11.25
CA VAL A 339 41.98 -4.10 12.49
C VAL A 339 41.05 -4.16 13.71
N ALA A 340 39.87 -3.54 13.61
CA ALA A 340 38.87 -3.57 14.67
C ALA A 340 38.31 -4.98 14.93
N LEU A 341 38.01 -5.75 13.88
CA LEU A 341 37.55 -7.13 13.98
C LEU A 341 38.59 -8.06 14.63
N GLN A 342 39.88 -7.83 14.36
CA GLN A 342 40.99 -8.61 14.92
C GLN A 342 41.40 -8.17 16.33
N SER A 343 40.90 -7.03 16.79
CA SER A 343 41.23 -6.50 18.11
C SER A 343 40.63 -7.36 19.23
N LYS A 344 41.24 -7.31 20.42
CA LYS A 344 40.68 -8.00 21.59
C LYS A 344 39.43 -7.26 22.07
N PRO A 345 38.35 -7.96 22.47
CA PRO A 345 37.15 -7.31 22.99
C PRO A 345 37.50 -6.48 24.22
N ALA A 346 36.92 -5.28 24.30
CA ALA A 346 37.09 -4.43 25.47
C ALA A 346 36.52 -5.12 26.71
N SER A 347 37.23 -5.05 27.84
CA SER A 347 36.62 -5.36 29.14
C SER A 347 35.49 -4.37 29.36
N SER A 348 34.29 -4.86 29.69
CA SER A 348 32.96 -4.21 29.75
C SER A 348 32.82 -2.93 30.61
N ARG A 349 33.76 -1.99 30.53
CA ARG A 349 33.66 -0.69 31.19
C ARG A 349 32.82 0.23 30.33
N GLU A 350 31.78 0.80 30.94
CA GLU A 350 31.00 1.91 30.40
C GLU A 350 31.94 2.95 29.80
N ILE A 351 31.82 3.14 28.48
CA ILE A 351 32.54 4.18 27.80
C ILE A 351 31.82 5.48 28.15
N SER A 352 32.49 6.36 28.91
CA SER A 352 31.92 7.66 29.26
C SER A 352 31.99 8.58 28.04
N TRP A 353 30.90 8.62 27.27
CA TRP A 353 30.72 9.55 26.17
C TRP A 353 30.35 10.93 26.73
N LYS A 354 31.30 11.86 26.71
CA LYS A 354 31.10 13.22 27.25
C LYS A 354 30.51 14.21 26.24
N LYS A 355 30.40 13.82 24.97
CA LYS A 355 29.99 14.70 23.86
C LYS A 355 28.77 14.10 23.17
N SER A 356 27.68 14.84 23.15
CA SER A 356 26.52 14.56 22.31
C SER A 356 26.79 15.06 20.89
N SER A 357 26.53 14.22 19.90
CA SER A 357 26.69 14.54 18.48
C SER A 357 25.57 15.46 17.99
N THR A 358 25.85 16.24 16.96
CA THR A 358 24.83 17.06 16.29
C THR A 358 23.79 16.17 15.59
N PRO A 359 22.48 16.34 15.83
CA PRO A 359 21.43 15.57 15.17
C PRO A 359 21.56 15.60 13.63
N ARG A 360 21.30 14.47 13.00
CA ARG A 360 21.33 14.35 11.54
C ARG A 360 20.17 15.15 10.93
N ALA A 361 20.38 15.68 9.73
CA ALA A 361 19.30 16.28 8.95
C ALA A 361 18.35 15.19 8.42
N LEU A 362 17.06 15.29 8.77
CA LEU A 362 16.02 14.40 8.23
C LEU A 362 15.55 14.93 6.87
N VAL A 363 16.01 14.30 5.78
CA VAL A 363 15.61 14.66 4.42
C VAL A 363 14.17 14.20 4.20
N GLN A 364 13.20 15.06 4.50
CA GLN A 364 11.78 14.82 4.19
C GLN A 364 11.66 14.49 2.71
N GLN A 365 11.19 13.28 2.39
CA GLN A 365 10.85 12.97 1.01
C GLN A 365 9.66 13.86 0.65
N PRO A 366 9.78 14.76 -0.33
CA PRO A 366 8.63 15.54 -0.75
C PRO A 366 7.57 14.55 -1.24
N ILE A 367 6.36 14.64 -0.71
CA ILE A 367 5.23 13.91 -1.26
C ILE A 367 4.87 14.62 -2.56
N TRP A 368 5.48 14.17 -3.65
CA TRP A 368 5.11 14.61 -4.98
C TRP A 368 3.72 14.03 -5.29
N GLY A 369 2.78 14.89 -5.67
CA GLY A 369 1.47 14.46 -6.16
C GLY A 369 1.59 13.71 -7.49
N GLU A 370 0.45 13.39 -8.09
CA GLU A 370 0.47 12.91 -9.48
C GLU A 370 1.00 14.03 -10.39
N MET A 371 2.12 13.75 -11.05
CA MET A 371 2.78 14.72 -11.91
C MET A 371 1.90 15.02 -13.14
N SER A 372 1.57 16.28 -13.36
CA SER A 372 0.86 16.73 -14.55
C SER A 372 1.76 16.74 -15.78
N GLU A 373 1.17 16.72 -16.97
CA GLU A 373 1.91 16.86 -18.23
C GLU A 373 2.67 18.20 -18.32
N ALA A 374 2.11 19.27 -17.76
CA ALA A 374 2.75 20.59 -17.74
C ALA A 374 4.02 20.60 -16.88
N GLU A 375 4.00 19.93 -15.72
CA GLU A 375 5.17 19.80 -14.84
C GLU A 375 6.26 18.93 -15.47
N GLU A 376 5.87 17.84 -16.13
CA GLU A 376 6.80 16.98 -16.86
C GLU A 376 7.45 17.72 -18.04
N MET A 377 6.70 18.58 -18.74
CA MET A 377 7.25 19.48 -19.75
C MET A 377 8.21 20.52 -19.16
N ALA A 378 7.91 21.07 -17.98
CA ALA A 378 8.81 22.02 -17.31
C ALA A 378 10.14 21.35 -16.93
N ILE A 379 10.09 20.11 -16.43
CA ILE A 379 11.28 19.30 -16.15
C ILE A 379 12.08 19.03 -17.44
N TYR A 380 11.39 18.69 -18.53
CA TYR A 380 12.02 18.43 -19.82
C TYR A 380 12.67 19.68 -20.44
N GLN A 381 12.09 20.87 -20.21
CA GLN A 381 12.67 22.13 -20.69
C GLN A 381 13.84 22.60 -19.82
N ASN A 382 13.77 22.36 -18.51
CA ASN A 382 14.79 22.77 -17.55
C ASN A 382 15.06 21.69 -16.49
N PRO A 383 15.99 20.74 -16.75
CA PRO A 383 16.34 19.66 -15.82
C PRO A 383 16.96 20.13 -14.50
N GLU A 384 17.53 21.34 -14.47
CA GLU A 384 18.15 21.93 -13.29
C GLU A 384 17.13 22.48 -12.30
N MET A 385 15.87 22.60 -12.70
CA MET A 385 14.76 23.00 -11.81
C MET A 385 14.60 22.02 -10.63
N VAL A 386 14.94 20.75 -10.82
CA VAL A 386 14.93 19.74 -9.76
C VAL A 386 16.36 19.52 -9.26
N PRO A 387 16.66 19.86 -7.98
CA PRO A 387 17.95 19.58 -7.37
C PRO A 387 18.32 18.11 -7.50
N GLN A 388 19.61 17.81 -7.69
CA GLN A 388 20.10 16.46 -7.97
C GLN A 388 19.65 15.44 -6.91
N ASP A 389 19.63 15.84 -5.65
CA ASP A 389 19.23 15.00 -4.51
C ASP A 389 17.73 14.61 -4.53
N LEU A 390 16.90 15.38 -5.24
CA LEU A 390 15.45 15.18 -5.33
C LEU A 390 15.01 14.49 -6.63
N ARG A 391 15.90 14.36 -7.61
CA ARG A 391 15.59 13.71 -8.90
C ARG A 391 15.10 12.27 -8.76
N PRO A 392 15.64 11.42 -7.86
CA PRO A 392 15.12 10.05 -7.66
C PRO A 392 13.66 9.99 -7.21
N HIS A 393 13.15 11.06 -6.60
CA HIS A 393 11.77 11.13 -6.11
C HIS A 393 10.79 11.64 -7.17
N VAL A 394 11.28 12.20 -8.27
CA VAL A 394 10.46 12.72 -9.37
C VAL A 394 10.36 11.68 -10.49
N LYS A 395 9.23 11.00 -10.56
CA LYS A 395 8.99 9.89 -11.50
C LYS A 395 8.60 10.41 -12.88
N SER A 396 9.59 10.66 -13.75
CA SER A 396 9.37 11.21 -15.10
C SER A 396 10.18 10.52 -16.18
N LEU A 397 9.58 10.33 -17.36
CA LEU A 397 10.31 9.85 -18.54
C LEU A 397 11.18 10.95 -19.18
N ALA A 398 11.00 12.21 -18.80
CA ALA A 398 11.85 13.32 -19.22
C ALA A 398 13.33 13.04 -18.93
N TRP A 399 13.64 12.40 -17.79
CA TRP A 399 15.01 12.02 -17.42
C TRP A 399 15.65 11.11 -18.47
N LEU A 400 14.91 10.12 -18.97
CA LEU A 400 15.38 9.24 -20.03
C LEU A 400 15.52 10.01 -21.35
N ALA A 401 14.58 10.91 -21.65
CA ALA A 401 14.61 11.71 -22.87
C ALA A 401 15.76 12.74 -22.92
N HIS A 402 16.38 13.10 -21.79
CA HIS A 402 17.59 13.91 -21.76
C HIS A 402 18.86 13.16 -22.15
N ARG A 403 18.81 11.83 -22.19
CA ARG A 403 19.96 11.00 -22.53
C ARG A 403 20.23 10.96 -24.02
N ASP A 404 21.43 10.50 -24.35
CA ASP A 404 21.88 10.29 -25.72
C ASP A 404 20.99 9.27 -26.43
N SER A 405 20.73 9.48 -27.72
CA SER A 405 19.84 8.62 -28.50
C SER A 405 20.31 7.15 -28.54
N GLU A 406 21.62 6.91 -28.49
CA GLU A 406 22.20 5.56 -28.40
C GLU A 406 21.90 4.89 -27.07
N PHE A 407 22.02 5.62 -25.96
CA PHE A 407 21.69 5.12 -24.62
C PHE A 407 20.19 4.80 -24.52
N VAL A 408 19.34 5.74 -24.96
CA VAL A 408 17.88 5.54 -24.98
C VAL A 408 17.52 4.32 -25.82
N ARG A 409 18.11 4.17 -27.01
CA ARG A 409 17.90 2.99 -27.86
C ARG A 409 18.32 1.70 -27.17
N ALA A 410 19.48 1.68 -26.51
CA ALA A 410 19.97 0.51 -25.79
C ALA A 410 19.01 0.10 -24.66
N VAL A 411 18.56 1.05 -23.84
CA VAL A 411 17.61 0.80 -22.74
C VAL A 411 16.26 0.32 -23.29
N LEU A 412 15.67 1.05 -24.24
CA LEU A 412 14.37 0.71 -24.80
C LEU A 412 14.39 -0.61 -25.59
N SER A 413 15.54 -1.02 -26.15
CA SER A 413 15.66 -2.29 -26.87
C SER A 413 15.47 -3.52 -26.00
N ARG A 414 15.72 -3.42 -24.68
CA ARG A 414 15.61 -4.52 -23.71
C ARG A 414 14.17 -4.98 -23.45
N TYR A 415 13.19 -4.11 -23.73
CA TYR A 415 11.78 -4.36 -23.43
C TYR A 415 10.97 -4.58 -24.71
N ASP A 416 9.89 -5.35 -24.65
CA ASP A 416 9.00 -5.56 -25.80
C ASP A 416 8.05 -4.38 -26.03
N ALA A 417 7.51 -4.27 -27.25
CA ALA A 417 6.64 -3.15 -27.64
C ALA A 417 5.35 -3.07 -26.81
N ARG A 418 4.81 -4.21 -26.34
CA ARG A 418 3.60 -4.26 -25.53
C ARG A 418 3.85 -3.76 -24.12
N SER A 419 4.94 -4.20 -23.49
CA SER A 419 5.37 -3.69 -22.19
C SER A 419 5.65 -2.19 -22.25
N LEU A 420 6.35 -1.71 -23.28
CA LEU A 420 6.58 -0.27 -23.46
C LEU A 420 5.27 0.50 -23.62
N ALA A 421 4.29 -0.02 -24.37
CA ALA A 421 2.99 0.63 -24.53
C ALA A 421 2.24 0.81 -23.19
N SER A 422 2.40 -0.10 -22.24
CA SER A 422 1.78 -0.01 -20.90
C SER A 422 2.36 1.11 -20.02
N VAL A 423 3.53 1.65 -20.37
CA VAL A 423 4.25 2.67 -19.60
C VAL A 423 4.49 3.96 -20.38
N TRP A 424 3.96 4.05 -21.60
CA TRP A 424 4.20 5.16 -22.52
C TRP A 424 3.32 6.38 -22.19
N VAL A 425 3.57 6.99 -21.03
CA VAL A 425 2.84 8.16 -20.51
C VAL A 425 3.78 9.33 -20.32
N GLY A 426 3.41 10.46 -20.91
CA GLY A 426 4.13 11.71 -20.76
C GLY A 426 3.69 12.70 -21.84
N PRO A 427 4.24 13.92 -21.83
CA PRO A 427 3.99 14.91 -22.87
C PRO A 427 4.44 14.43 -24.24
N ASP A 428 3.71 14.81 -25.28
CA ASP A 428 3.98 14.38 -26.65
C ASP A 428 5.42 14.66 -27.09
N VAL A 429 5.99 15.81 -26.70
CA VAL A 429 7.38 16.18 -27.05
C VAL A 429 8.41 15.21 -26.45
N VAL A 430 8.18 14.77 -25.20
CA VAL A 430 9.06 13.80 -24.52
C VAL A 430 8.94 12.44 -25.19
N LEU A 431 7.70 12.01 -25.47
CA LEU A 431 7.42 10.73 -26.11
C LEU A 431 7.97 10.69 -27.53
N GLU A 432 7.81 11.75 -28.33
CA GLU A 432 8.36 11.86 -29.69
C GLU A 432 9.88 11.68 -29.70
N LYS A 433 10.59 12.32 -28.75
CA LYS A 433 12.04 12.14 -28.64
C LYS A 433 12.41 10.68 -28.35
N LEU A 434 11.70 10.00 -27.45
CA LEU A 434 11.90 8.58 -27.19
C LEU A 434 11.54 7.70 -28.41
N GLU A 435 10.50 8.08 -29.17
CA GLU A 435 10.09 7.40 -30.39
C GLU A 435 11.17 7.45 -31.48
N THR A 436 11.92 8.56 -31.61
CA THR A 436 13.03 8.67 -32.58
C THR A 436 14.16 7.66 -32.33
N ALA A 437 14.32 7.19 -31.09
CA ALA A 437 15.35 6.20 -30.75
C ALA A 437 14.92 4.76 -31.10
N LEU A 438 13.63 4.51 -31.31
CA LEU A 438 13.07 3.17 -31.56
C LEU A 438 13.17 2.75 -33.04
N PRO A 439 13.39 1.46 -33.34
CA PRO A 439 13.26 0.92 -34.70
C PRO A 439 11.83 1.05 -35.23
N GLU A 440 11.67 1.39 -36.52
CA GLU A 440 10.34 1.62 -37.14
C GLU A 440 9.34 0.47 -36.93
N LYS A 441 9.81 -0.79 -37.03
CA LYS A 441 8.96 -1.97 -36.81
C LYS A 441 8.39 -1.99 -35.39
N LYS A 442 9.21 -1.64 -34.40
CA LYS A 442 8.84 -1.61 -32.98
C LYS A 442 7.94 -0.43 -32.67
N LEU A 443 8.20 0.73 -33.28
CA LEU A 443 7.37 1.91 -33.17
C LEU A 443 5.93 1.67 -33.67
N LYS A 444 5.77 1.01 -34.83
CA LYS A 444 4.45 0.65 -35.36
C LYS A 444 3.67 -0.26 -34.42
N LEU A 445 4.34 -1.25 -33.83
CA LEU A 445 3.72 -2.15 -32.85
C LEU A 445 3.34 -1.41 -31.57
N LEU A 446 4.22 -0.53 -31.06
CA LEU A 446 3.96 0.26 -29.87
C LEU A 446 2.72 1.14 -30.04
N LYS A 447 2.57 1.83 -31.18
CA LYS A 447 1.39 2.67 -31.47
C LYS A 447 0.10 1.85 -31.48
N ASN A 448 0.10 0.66 -32.08
CA ASN A 448 -1.06 -0.24 -32.08
C ASN A 448 -1.41 -0.74 -30.66
N TYR A 449 -0.41 -1.09 -29.85
CA TYR A 449 -0.66 -1.52 -28.46
C TYR A 449 -1.13 -0.38 -27.56
N ARG A 450 -0.68 0.86 -27.80
CA ARG A 450 -1.08 2.04 -27.01
C ARG A 450 -2.59 2.31 -27.10
N GLU A 451 -3.23 2.03 -28.23
CA GLU A 451 -4.68 2.16 -28.39
C GLU A 451 -5.48 1.16 -27.56
N ARG A 452 -4.86 0.05 -27.13
CA ARG A 452 -5.53 -1.09 -26.48
C ARG A 452 -5.12 -1.31 -25.03
N THR A 453 -4.09 -0.60 -24.55
CA THR A 453 -3.47 -0.86 -23.25
C THR A 453 -3.64 0.36 -22.36
N THR A 454 -4.18 0.15 -21.16
CA THR A 454 -4.21 1.18 -20.13
C THR A 454 -2.80 1.42 -19.62
N THR A 455 -2.43 2.68 -19.53
CA THR A 455 -1.08 3.06 -19.12
C THR A 455 -0.98 3.27 -17.61
N ASP A 456 0.15 2.91 -17.02
CA ASP A 456 0.37 3.03 -15.57
C ASP A 456 1.76 3.54 -15.20
N ARG A 457 1.80 4.71 -14.55
CA ARG A 457 3.01 5.36 -14.01
C ARG A 457 3.54 4.69 -12.73
N LYS A 458 2.74 3.85 -12.09
CA LYS A 458 3.12 3.10 -10.87
C LYS A 458 3.67 1.71 -11.20
N SER A 459 3.61 1.29 -12.45
CA SER A 459 4.15 0.00 -12.88
C SER A 459 5.65 -0.09 -12.64
N GLY A 460 6.14 -1.28 -12.25
CA GLY A 460 7.56 -1.50 -12.00
C GLY A 460 8.44 -1.21 -13.20
N LEU A 461 7.93 -1.43 -14.42
CA LEU A 461 8.63 -1.10 -15.66
C LEU A 461 8.79 0.41 -15.86
N TYR A 462 7.77 1.22 -15.55
CA TYR A 462 7.87 2.67 -15.64
C TYR A 462 8.97 3.18 -14.71
N LEU A 463 8.98 2.71 -13.46
CA LEU A 463 9.99 3.07 -12.47
C LEU A 463 11.41 2.64 -12.92
N ALA A 464 11.56 1.45 -13.49
CA ALA A 464 12.85 0.99 -14.01
C ALA A 464 13.37 1.89 -15.15
N LEU A 465 12.50 2.36 -16.05
CA LEU A 465 12.89 3.29 -17.11
C LEU A 465 13.31 4.66 -16.57
N VAL A 466 12.60 5.17 -15.56
CA VAL A 466 12.95 6.40 -14.85
C VAL A 466 14.32 6.28 -14.20
N GLU A 467 14.57 5.18 -13.47
CA GLU A 467 15.86 4.92 -12.83
C GLU A 467 17.02 4.82 -13.82
N GLU A 468 16.84 4.13 -14.96
CA GLU A 468 17.86 4.07 -16.01
C GLU A 468 18.18 5.46 -16.58
N GLY A 469 17.18 6.36 -16.70
CA GLY A 469 17.41 7.75 -17.11
C GLY A 469 18.26 8.54 -16.11
N LEU A 470 18.14 8.23 -14.82
CA LEU A 470 18.87 8.88 -13.73
C LEU A 470 20.28 8.30 -13.50
N LYS A 471 20.55 7.05 -13.91
CA LYS A 471 21.88 6.43 -13.78
C LYS A 471 22.95 7.22 -14.53
N ASN A 472 23.99 7.69 -13.85
CA ASN A 472 25.08 8.52 -14.39
C ASN A 472 24.71 9.97 -14.77
N ALA A 473 23.60 10.52 -14.24
CA ALA A 473 23.34 11.97 -14.27
C ALA A 473 24.07 12.72 -13.13
N ALA A 474 25.18 12.17 -12.64
CA ALA A 474 25.98 12.64 -11.51
C ALA A 474 27.40 12.98 -11.93
#